data_AF-A0A7W8JYV4-F1
#
_entry.id   AF-A0A7W8JYV4-F1
#
_cell.length_a   1.000
_cell.length_b   1.000
_cell.length_c   1.000
_cell.angle_alpha   90.00
_cell.angle_beta   90.00
_cell.angle_gamma   90.00
#
_symmetry.space_group_name_H-M   'P 1'
#
loop_
_entity.id
_entity.type
_entity.pdbx_description
1 polymer ?
#
loop_
_entity_poly.entity_id
_entity_poly.type
_entity_poly.pdbx_seq_one_letter_code
_entity_poly.pdbx_strand_id
1 'polypeptide(L)'
;MSRGPGIIMRAALWVVQQTGELIESQEVARQVFGYATIADVPLSQAASVRRALRALVRRGEIEELGRDWEGGRRKWGTHEEANKKRARSAQVWAFIARREAQYQAELDTKLEGGR
;
A
#
# COMPACT_ATOMS: atom_id res chain seq x y z
N MET A 1 -5.96 -3.15 -29.12
CA MET A 1 -7.19 -3.80 -28.61
C MET A 1 -7.47 -3.30 -27.19
N SER A 2 -8.59 -2.62 -26.95
CA SER A 2 -8.99 -2.20 -25.60
C SER A 2 -9.72 -3.34 -24.90
N ARG A 3 -9.28 -3.72 -23.70
CA ARG A 3 -10.03 -4.67 -22.86
C ARG A 3 -11.22 -3.94 -22.24
N GLY A 4 -12.39 -4.59 -22.23
CA GLY A 4 -13.58 -4.03 -21.59
C GLY A 4 -13.40 -3.85 -20.07
N PRO A 5 -14.13 -2.92 -19.42
CA PRO A 5 -13.95 -2.60 -17.99
C PRO A 5 -14.08 -3.81 -17.06
N GLY A 6 -15.01 -4.72 -17.33
CA GLY A 6 -15.20 -5.94 -16.53
C GLY A 6 -14.01 -6.91 -16.62
N ILE A 7 -13.34 -6.98 -17.78
CA ILE A 7 -12.15 -7.82 -17.96
C ILE A 7 -10.98 -7.23 -17.17
N ILE A 8 -10.78 -5.91 -17.25
CA ILE A 8 -9.73 -5.21 -16.50
C ILE A 8 -9.93 -5.41 -14.99
N MET A 9 -11.17 -5.32 -14.50
CA MET A 9 -11.46 -5.50 -13.08
C MET A 9 -11.16 -6.91 -12.58
N ARG A 10 -11.58 -7.95 -13.32
CA ARG A 10 -11.25 -9.34 -12.95
C ARG A 10 -9.75 -9.61 -12.98
N ALA A 11 -9.05 -9.11 -14.01
CA ALA A 11 -7.61 -9.27 -14.12
C ALA A 11 -6.88 -8.52 -12.99
N ALA A 12 -7.31 -7.31 -12.64
CA ALA A 12 -6.74 -6.53 -11.54
C ALA A 12 -6.93 -7.23 -10.19
N LEU A 13 -8.12 -7.78 -9.94
CA LEU A 13 -8.38 -8.56 -8.71
C LEU A 13 -7.46 -9.77 -8.64
N TRP A 14 -7.36 -10.54 -9.74
CA TRP A 14 -6.51 -11.72 -9.80
C TRP A 14 -5.04 -11.37 -9.53
N VAL A 15 -4.53 -10.30 -10.16
CA VAL A 15 -3.15 -9.82 -9.92
C VAL A 15 -2.94 -9.48 -8.44
N VAL A 16 -3.85 -8.72 -7.82
CA VAL A 16 -3.74 -8.36 -6.40
C VAL A 16 -3.73 -9.60 -5.50
N GLN A 17 -4.59 -10.59 -5.78
CA GLN A 17 -4.66 -11.83 -4.99
C GLN A 17 -3.43 -12.73 -5.16
N GLN A 18 -2.85 -12.80 -6.35
CA GLN A 18 -1.67 -13.64 -6.62
C GLN A 18 -0.36 -13.03 -6.15
N THR A 19 -0.28 -11.70 -6.08
CA THR A 19 0.96 -11.01 -5.72
C THR A 19 1.39 -11.32 -4.28
N GLY A 20 0.43 -11.56 -3.36
CA GLY A 20 0.72 -11.90 -1.95
C GLY A 20 1.39 -10.77 -1.14
N GLU A 21 1.47 -9.58 -1.73
CA GLU A 21 2.00 -8.37 -1.12
C GLU A 21 1.28 -7.13 -1.68
N LEU A 22 1.64 -5.96 -1.16
CA LEU A 22 1.03 -4.71 -1.56
C LEU A 22 1.62 -4.21 -2.87
N ILE A 23 0.76 -4.05 -3.87
CA ILE A 23 1.16 -3.76 -5.24
C ILE A 23 0.77 -2.34 -5.66
N GLU A 24 1.61 -1.69 -6.46
CA GLU A 24 1.33 -0.37 -7.00
C GLU A 24 0.39 -0.42 -8.22
N SER A 25 -0.40 0.64 -8.43
CA SER A 25 -1.34 0.72 -9.56
C SER A 25 -0.69 0.47 -10.93
N GLN A 26 0.53 0.96 -11.13
CA GLN A 26 1.26 0.81 -12.39
C GLN A 26 1.75 -0.62 -12.59
N GLU A 27 2.17 -1.28 -11.52
CA GLU A 27 2.58 -2.68 -11.55
C GLU A 27 1.38 -3.59 -11.84
N VAL A 28 0.21 -3.31 -11.23
CA VAL A 28 -1.04 -4.00 -11.60
C VAL A 28 -1.34 -3.79 -13.09
N ALA A 29 -1.20 -2.57 -13.60
CA ALA A 29 -1.44 -2.30 -15.02
C ALA A 29 -0.42 -3.03 -15.92
N ARG A 30 0.86 -3.08 -15.54
CA ARG A 30 1.89 -3.84 -16.25
C ARG A 30 1.50 -5.30 -16.39
N GLN A 31 1.12 -5.94 -15.28
CA GLN A 31 0.73 -7.36 -15.27
C GLN A 31 -0.59 -7.61 -15.99
N VAL A 32 -1.61 -6.77 -15.76
CA VAL A 32 -2.90 -6.88 -16.45
C VAL A 32 -2.69 -6.83 -17.96
N PHE A 33 -1.90 -5.88 -18.46
CA PHE A 33 -1.69 -5.65 -19.89
C PHE A 33 -0.52 -6.40 -20.52
N GLY A 34 0.29 -7.12 -19.71
CA GLY A 34 1.39 -7.95 -20.20
C GLY A 34 2.59 -7.14 -20.69
N TYR A 35 2.87 -5.99 -20.08
CA TYR A 35 4.06 -5.20 -20.40
C TYR A 35 5.32 -5.74 -19.72
N ALA A 36 6.47 -5.58 -20.37
CA ALA A 36 7.75 -5.98 -19.83
C ALA A 36 8.12 -5.16 -18.59
N THR A 37 7.98 -3.84 -18.66
CA THR A 37 8.30 -2.93 -17.56
C THR A 37 7.16 -1.95 -17.25
N ILE A 38 7.21 -1.30 -16.08
CA ILE A 38 6.27 -0.25 -15.71
C ILE A 38 6.35 0.95 -16.66
N ALA A 39 7.54 1.27 -17.17
CA ALA A 39 7.76 2.41 -18.07
C ALA A 39 6.99 2.28 -19.40
N ASP A 40 6.74 1.04 -19.83
CA ASP A 40 6.03 0.74 -21.08
C ASP A 40 4.50 0.89 -20.95
N VAL A 41 3.98 1.08 -19.73
CA VAL A 41 2.54 1.11 -19.47
C VAL A 41 1.94 2.46 -19.90
N PRO A 42 1.01 2.50 -20.86
CA PRO A 42 0.35 3.74 -21.24
C PRO A 42 -0.48 4.30 -20.08
N LEU A 43 -0.43 5.63 -19.90
CA LEU A 43 -1.15 6.32 -18.83
C LEU A 43 -2.66 6.06 -18.85
N SER A 44 -3.25 5.89 -20.03
CA SER A 44 -4.68 5.57 -20.21
C SER A 44 -5.05 4.19 -19.64
N GLN A 45 -4.16 3.21 -19.78
CA GLN A 45 -4.34 1.86 -19.27
C GLN A 45 -4.13 1.83 -17.75
N ALA A 46 -3.09 2.50 -17.25
CA ALA A 46 -2.89 2.70 -15.82
C ALA A 46 -4.08 3.42 -15.16
N ALA A 47 -4.67 4.42 -15.83
CA ALA A 47 -5.88 5.09 -15.36
C ALA A 47 -7.09 4.14 -15.31
N SER A 48 -7.25 3.28 -16.32
CA SER A 48 -8.32 2.28 -16.36
C SER A 48 -8.21 1.25 -15.22
N VAL A 49 -7.00 0.75 -14.96
CA VAL A 49 -6.72 -0.13 -13.81
C VAL A 49 -7.01 0.57 -12.49
N ARG A 50 -6.60 1.84 -12.31
CA ARG A 50 -6.92 2.60 -11.08
C ARG A 50 -8.42 2.73 -10.84
N ARG A 51 -9.22 2.95 -11.89
CA ARG A 51 -10.68 2.98 -11.77
C ARG A 51 -11.25 1.62 -11.35
N ALA A 52 -10.71 0.53 -11.91
CA ALA A 52 -11.09 -0.83 -11.54
C ALA A 52 -10.74 -1.16 -10.08
N LEU A 53 -9.52 -0.84 -9.63
CA LEU A 53 -9.07 -1.03 -8.25
C LEU A 53 -9.95 -0.26 -7.25
N ARG A 54 -10.30 1.00 -7.55
CA ARG A 54 -11.26 1.76 -6.74
C ARG A 54 -12.65 1.14 -6.71
N ALA A 55 -13.09 0.51 -7.79
CA ALA A 55 -14.37 -0.20 -7.81
C ALA A 55 -14.31 -1.45 -6.91
N LEU A 56 -13.20 -2.19 -6.93
CA LEU A 56 -12.97 -3.34 -6.06
C LEU A 56 -12.91 -2.95 -4.58
N VAL A 57 -12.25 -1.84 -4.24
CA VAL A 57 -12.28 -1.29 -2.87
C VAL A 57 -13.70 -0.94 -2.43
N ARG A 58 -14.49 -0.27 -3.28
CA ARG A 58 -15.89 0.05 -2.96
C ARG A 58 -16.78 -1.19 -2.78
N ARG A 59 -16.39 -2.32 -3.35
CA ARG A 59 -17.05 -3.61 -3.17
C ARG A 59 -16.55 -4.39 -1.95
N GLY A 60 -15.51 -3.89 -1.27
CA GLY A 60 -14.88 -4.59 -0.15
C GLY A 60 -14.13 -5.85 -0.58
N GLU A 61 -13.64 -5.92 -1.83
CA GLU A 61 -12.87 -7.09 -2.30
C GLU A 61 -11.37 -6.96 -2.03
N ILE A 62 -10.87 -5.72 -1.95
CA ILE A 62 -9.46 -5.37 -1.68
C ILE A 62 -9.41 -4.08 -0.86
N GLU A 63 -8.22 -3.71 -0.40
CA GLU A 63 -7.98 -2.49 0.36
C GLU A 63 -6.99 -1.53 -0.32
N GLU A 64 -7.18 -0.24 -0.07
CA GLU A 64 -6.22 0.82 -0.42
C GLU A 64 -5.44 1.22 0.85
N LEU A 65 -4.12 1.06 0.85
CA LEU A 65 -3.27 1.34 2.03
C LEU A 65 -2.49 2.65 1.93
N GLY A 66 -3.17 3.65 1.37
CA GLY A 66 -2.65 5.00 1.21
C GLY A 66 -1.42 5.07 0.31
N ARG A 67 -0.69 6.18 0.43
CA ARG A 67 0.55 6.44 -0.29
C ARG A 67 1.73 5.94 0.54
N ASP A 68 2.72 5.31 -0.10
CA ASP A 68 4.01 5.12 0.58
C ASP A 68 4.73 6.45 0.81
N TRP A 69 5.59 6.46 1.83
CA TRP A 69 6.37 7.64 2.22
C TRP A 69 7.58 7.88 1.29
N GLU A 70 8.07 6.83 0.61
CA GLU A 70 9.18 6.93 -0.35
C GLU A 70 8.75 7.45 -1.74
N GLY A 71 7.56 7.10 -2.21
CA GLY A 71 7.14 7.37 -3.59
C GLY A 71 5.84 8.16 -3.75
N GLY A 72 5.07 8.34 -2.67
CA GLY A 72 3.74 8.95 -2.74
C GLY A 72 2.73 8.11 -3.55
N ARG A 73 3.04 6.83 -3.83
CA ARG A 73 2.27 5.96 -4.73
C ARG A 73 1.28 5.11 -3.95
N ARG A 74 0.06 5.00 -4.50
CA ARG A 74 -1.03 4.22 -3.89
C ARG A 74 -0.74 2.73 -4.04
N LYS A 75 -0.78 2.02 -2.91
CA LYS A 75 -0.63 0.57 -2.85
C LYS A 75 -1.96 -0.11 -2.52
N TRP A 76 -2.18 -1.25 -3.16
CA TRP A 76 -3.38 -2.05 -3.09
C TRP A 76 -3.01 -3.46 -2.62
N GLY A 77 -3.89 -4.12 -1.88
CA GLY A 77 -3.67 -5.48 -1.41
C GLY A 77 -4.97 -6.11 -0.95
N THR A 78 -4.94 -7.40 -0.61
CA THR A 78 -6.09 -8.01 0.07
C THR A 78 -6.17 -7.51 1.51
N HIS A 79 -7.26 -7.85 2.18
CA HIS A 79 -7.45 -7.57 3.60
C HIS A 79 -6.34 -8.16 4.48
N GLU A 80 -5.80 -9.32 4.10
CA GLU A 80 -4.76 -9.99 4.87
C GLU A 80 -3.44 -9.22 4.79
N GLU A 81 -3.00 -8.83 3.59
CA GLU A 81 -1.77 -8.03 3.46
C GLU A 81 -1.95 -6.64 4.06
N ALA A 82 -3.15 -6.08 4.00
CA ALA A 82 -3.48 -4.83 4.66
C ALA A 82 -3.32 -4.90 6.17
N ASN A 83 -3.83 -5.95 6.80
CA ASN A 83 -3.67 -6.18 8.22
C ASN A 83 -2.22 -6.45 8.61
N LYS A 84 -1.48 -7.21 7.80
CA LYS A 84 -0.03 -7.42 7.98
C LYS A 84 0.74 -6.10 7.98
N LYS A 85 0.46 -5.19 7.03
CA LYS A 85 1.08 -3.86 6.99
C LYS A 85 0.70 -3.00 8.19
N ARG A 86 -0.59 -2.93 8.55
CA ARG A 86 -1.04 -2.17 9.72
C ARG A 86 -0.37 -2.64 11.00
N ALA A 87 -0.29 -3.95 11.22
CA ALA A 87 0.36 -4.54 12.38
C ALA A 87 1.85 -4.16 12.44
N ARG A 88 2.57 -4.27 11.31
CA ARG A 88 3.98 -3.86 11.23
C ARG A 88 4.15 -2.36 11.53
N SER A 89 3.31 -1.51 10.96
CA SER A 89 3.35 -0.07 11.24
C SER A 89 3.07 0.25 12.70
N ALA A 90 2.09 -0.41 13.32
CA ALA A 90 1.77 -0.24 14.74
C ALA A 90 2.94 -0.65 15.64
N GLN A 91 3.64 -1.74 15.31
CA GLN A 91 4.84 -2.18 16.04
C GLN A 91 5.97 -1.14 15.98
N VAL A 92 6.21 -0.55 14.79
CA VAL A 92 7.21 0.50 14.62
C VAL A 92 6.86 1.73 15.45
N TRP A 93 5.62 2.20 15.39
CA TRP A 93 5.19 3.36 16.18
C TRP A 93 5.25 3.10 17.69
N ALA A 94 4.86 1.91 18.14
CA ALA A 94 4.98 1.52 19.54
C ALA A 94 6.46 1.50 20.00
N PHE A 95 7.38 1.06 19.14
CA PHE A 95 8.81 1.10 19.44
C PHE A 95 9.33 2.54 19.55
N ILE A 96 8.97 3.42 18.62
CA ILE A 96 9.37 4.83 18.64
C ILE A 96 8.83 5.51 19.92
N ALA A 97 7.53 5.37 20.21
CA ALA A 97 6.93 5.95 21.40
C ALA A 97 7.60 5.45 22.70
N ARG A 98 7.96 4.16 22.78
CA ARG A 98 8.69 3.62 23.93
C ARG A 98 10.08 4.24 24.07
N ARG A 99 10.80 4.43 22.96
CA ARG A 99 12.12 5.08 22.97
C ARG A 99 12.04 6.53 23.40
N GLU A 100 11.05 7.27 22.91
CA GLU A 100 10.82 8.67 23.29
C GLU A 100 10.47 8.80 24.78
N ALA A 101 9.61 7.92 25.29
CA ALA A 101 9.27 7.89 26.72
C ALA A 101 10.49 7.59 27.62
N GLN A 102 11.37 6.67 27.21
CA GLN A 102 12.61 6.37 27.93
C GLN A 102 13.54 7.59 27.96
N TYR A 103 13.72 8.24 26.82
CA TYR A 103 14.56 9.44 26.72
C TYR A 103 14.03 10.58 27.60
N GLN A 104 12.70 10.79 27.61
CA GLN A 104 12.08 11.79 28.47
C GLN A 104 12.30 11.48 29.95
N ALA A 105 12.11 10.21 30.37
CA ALA A 105 12.34 9.81 31.76
C ALA A 105 13.81 9.99 32.20
N GLU A 106 14.79 9.72 31.32
CA GLU A 106 16.20 9.96 31.59
C GLU A 106 16.53 11.46 31.72
N LEU A 107 15.89 12.31 30.91
CA LEU A 107 16.03 13.77 31.02
C LEU A 107 15.45 14.27 32.34
N ASP A 108 14.24 13.83 32.69
CA ASP A 108 13.57 14.24 33.93
C ASP A 108 14.39 13.84 35.16
N THR A 109 14.91 12.60 35.18
CA THR A 109 15.77 12.11 36.28
C THR A 109 17.07 12.92 36.42
N LYS A 110 17.68 13.35 35.30
CA LYS A 110 18.88 14.20 35.32
C LYS A 110 18.59 15.62 35.82
N LEU A 111 17.41 16.15 35.52
CA LEU A 111 16.99 17.47 35.99
C LEU A 111 16.65 17.47 37.48
N GLU A 112 16.09 16.37 38.00
CA GLU A 112 15.79 16.21 39.43
C GLU A 112 17.03 15.94 40.29
N GLY A 113 18.00 15.18 39.79
CA GLY A 113 19.26 14.90 40.49
C GLY A 113 20.31 16.02 40.45
N GLY A 114 20.04 17.11 39.72
CA GLY A 114 20.91 18.28 39.60
C GLY A 114 20.51 19.47 40.49
N ARG A 115 19.52 19.31 41.37
CA ARG A 115 19.18 20.24 42.46
C ARG A 115 19.74 19.75 43.78
#